data_AF-A0A9E0Y2N2-F1
#
_entry.id   AF-A0A9E0Y2N2-F1
#
_cell.length_a   1.000
_cell.length_b   1.000
_cell.length_c   1.000
_cell.angle_alpha   90.00
_cell.angle_beta   90.00
_cell.angle_gamma   90.00
#
_symmetry.space_group_name_H-M   'P 1'
#
loop_
_entity.id
_entity.type
_entity.pdbx_description
1 polymer ?
#
loop_
_entity_poly.entity_id
_entity_poly.type
_entity_poly.pdbx_seq_one_letter_code
_entity_poly.pdbx_strand_id
1 'polypeptide(L)'
;MALRFDGETEVAVAKPVYDLEERLAVFAARIVVYVNRMPGNIAGRYYAGQLLRSGGSPALHYGESQAAESNDDFIHKCKIALKDVEGIAGQSAHSEALQADAR
;
A
#
# COMPACT_ATOMS: atom_id res chain seq x y z
N MET A 1 -38.34 -2.50 -37.56
CA MET A 1 -38.15 -3.97 -37.52
C MET A 1 -36.97 -4.29 -38.44
N ALA A 2 -35.79 -4.68 -37.99
CA ALA A 2 -35.22 -4.82 -36.65
C ALA A 2 -33.75 -4.37 -36.75
N LEU A 3 -33.32 -3.51 -35.84
CA LEU A 3 -31.89 -3.23 -35.64
C LEU A 3 -31.32 -4.41 -34.87
N ARG A 4 -30.37 -5.14 -35.46
CA ARG A 4 -29.56 -6.13 -34.75
C ARG A 4 -28.36 -5.39 -34.16
N PHE A 5 -28.37 -5.26 -32.84
CA PHE A 5 -27.22 -4.83 -32.05
C PHE A 5 -26.39 -6.09 -31.77
N ASP A 6 -25.33 -6.27 -32.55
CA ASP A 6 -24.39 -7.35 -32.33
C ASP A 6 -23.35 -6.88 -31.31
N GLY A 7 -23.41 -7.50 -30.12
CA GLY A 7 -22.26 -7.78 -29.25
C GLY A 7 -21.40 -6.59 -28.81
N GLU A 8 -21.75 -6.05 -27.65
CA GLU A 8 -20.84 -5.58 -26.60
C GLU A 8 -19.35 -5.53 -26.99
N THR A 9 -18.92 -4.41 -27.56
CA THR A 9 -17.51 -4.01 -27.45
C THR A 9 -17.29 -3.61 -26.01
N GLU A 10 -16.84 -4.57 -25.19
CA GLU A 10 -16.15 -4.26 -23.94
C GLU A 10 -14.95 -3.39 -24.33
N VAL A 11 -15.09 -2.07 -24.21
CA VAL A 11 -13.98 -1.15 -24.36
C VAL A 11 -13.07 -1.47 -23.18
N ALA A 12 -12.05 -2.30 -23.43
CA ALA A 12 -10.97 -2.51 -22.48
C ALA A 12 -10.31 -1.16 -22.25
N VAL A 13 -10.78 -0.46 -21.21
CA VAL A 13 -10.18 0.78 -20.74
C VAL A 13 -8.78 0.38 -20.30
N ALA A 14 -7.78 0.77 -21.09
CA ALA A 14 -6.39 0.51 -20.76
C ALA A 14 -6.15 1.00 -19.33
N LYS A 15 -5.73 0.08 -18.45
CA LYS A 15 -5.50 0.39 -17.03
C LYS A 15 -4.58 1.62 -16.97
N PRO A 16 -5.00 2.70 -16.30
CA PRO A 16 -4.24 3.94 -16.32
C PRO A 16 -2.81 3.67 -15.84
N VAL A 17 -1.83 4.28 -16.52
CA VAL A 17 -0.38 4.09 -16.29
C VAL A 17 0.03 4.42 -14.84
N TYR A 18 -0.83 5.13 -14.10
CA TYR A 18 -0.64 5.55 -12.73
C TYR A 18 -1.77 5.06 -11.82
N ASP A 19 -1.80 3.77 -11.52
CA ASP A 19 -2.71 3.20 -10.52
C ASP A 19 -2.04 3.14 -9.14
N LEU A 20 -1.83 4.31 -8.54
CA LEU A 20 -1.24 4.43 -7.21
C LEU A 20 -2.17 3.85 -6.14
N GLU A 21 -3.48 3.99 -6.28
CA GLU A 21 -4.47 3.47 -5.34
C GLU A 21 -4.36 1.95 -5.20
N GLU A 22 -4.44 1.22 -6.32
CA GLU A 22 -4.36 -0.24 -6.29
C GLU A 22 -2.99 -0.70 -5.82
N ARG A 23 -1.91 -0.02 -6.22
CA ARG A 23 -0.55 -0.35 -5.77
C ARG A 23 -0.36 -0.18 -4.27
N LEU A 24 -0.91 0.88 -3.69
CA LEU A 24 -0.85 1.14 -2.25
C LEU A 24 -1.75 0.17 -1.47
N ALA A 25 -2.92 -0.18 -2.00
CA ALA A 25 -3.78 -1.22 -1.44
C ALA A 25 -3.09 -2.60 -1.43
N VAL A 26 -2.45 -2.98 -2.54
CA VAL A 26 -1.66 -4.22 -2.64
C VAL A 26 -0.47 -4.18 -1.68
N PHE A 27 0.20 -3.03 -1.53
CA PHE A 27 1.29 -2.87 -0.58
C PHE A 27 0.83 -3.07 0.87
N ALA A 28 -0.26 -2.42 1.28
CA ALA A 28 -0.85 -2.59 2.61
C ALA A 28 -1.24 -4.06 2.87
N ALA A 29 -1.85 -4.73 1.89
CA ALA A 29 -2.19 -6.15 1.99
C ALA A 29 -0.94 -7.04 2.17
N ARG A 30 0.17 -6.74 1.46
CA ARG A 30 1.44 -7.46 1.62
C ARG A 30 2.04 -7.29 3.01
N ILE A 31 1.93 -6.09 3.60
CA ILE A 31 2.39 -5.83 4.98
C ILE A 31 1.59 -6.68 5.98
N VAL A 32 0.27 -6.79 5.83
CA VAL A 32 -0.55 -7.65 6.68
C VAL A 32 -0.10 -9.11 6.59
N VAL A 33 0.12 -9.61 5.38
CA VAL A 33 0.62 -10.99 5.15
C VAL A 33 2.01 -11.20 5.77
N TYR A 34 2.90 -10.21 5.67
CA TYR A 34 4.24 -10.27 6.27
C TYR A 34 4.17 -10.31 7.80
N VAL A 35 3.40 -9.40 8.39
CA VAL A 35 3.23 -9.30 9.84
C VAL A 35 2.62 -10.55 10.44
N ASN A 36 1.68 -11.19 9.75
CA ASN A 36 1.10 -12.48 10.18
C ASN A 36 2.11 -13.63 10.24
N ARG A 37 3.28 -13.50 9.60
CA ARG A 37 4.37 -14.48 9.64
C ARG A 37 5.44 -14.14 10.68
N MET A 38 5.32 -13.02 11.38
CA MET A 38 6.32 -12.61 12.37
C MET A 38 6.22 -13.47 13.65
N PRO A 39 7.34 -13.68 14.35
CA PRO A 39 7.34 -14.41 15.63
C PRO A 39 6.43 -13.72 16.66
N GLY A 40 5.67 -14.50 17.42
CA GLY A 40 4.78 -13.98 18.46
C GLY A 40 5.49 -13.45 19.72
N ASN A 41 6.81 -13.22 19.67
CA ASN A 41 7.62 -12.71 20.78
C ASN A 41 7.51 -11.18 20.89
N ILE A 42 8.11 -10.59 21.93
CA ILE A 42 7.99 -9.14 22.22
C ILE A 42 8.47 -8.29 21.04
N ALA A 43 9.62 -8.65 20.46
CA ALA A 43 10.19 -7.92 19.33
C ALA A 43 9.30 -8.05 18.09
N GLY A 44 8.84 -9.25 17.76
CA GLY A 44 7.96 -9.50 16.62
C GLY A 44 6.63 -8.76 16.75
N ARG A 45 6.01 -8.75 17.94
CA ARG A 45 4.79 -7.96 18.20
C ARG A 45 5.03 -6.45 18.11
N TYR A 46 6.19 -5.97 18.60
CA TYR A 46 6.55 -4.56 18.52
C TYR A 46 6.70 -4.09 17.07
N TYR A 47 7.51 -4.80 16.27
CA TYR A 47 7.71 -4.45 14.87
C TYR A 47 6.45 -4.68 14.02
N ALA A 48 5.67 -5.73 14.31
CA ALA A 48 4.37 -5.97 13.69
C ALA A 48 3.42 -4.76 13.81
N GLY A 49 3.31 -4.21 15.02
CA GLY A 49 2.46 -3.03 15.25
C GLY A 49 2.98 -1.77 14.55
N GLN A 50 4.29 -1.59 14.46
CA GLN A 50 4.89 -0.47 13.72
C GLN A 50 4.59 -0.60 12.22
N LEU A 51 4.86 -1.77 11.65
CA LEU A 51 4.64 -2.07 10.23
C LEU A 51 3.17 -1.95 9.83
N LEU A 52 2.23 -2.44 10.64
CA LEU A 52 0.80 -2.32 10.34
C LEU A 52 0.34 -0.86 10.27
N ARG A 53 0.81 0.01 11.17
CA ARG A 53 0.48 1.44 11.13
C ARG A 53 1.08 2.12 9.91
N SER A 54 2.40 2.00 9.75
CA SER A 54 3.13 2.72 8.70
C SER A 54 2.85 2.14 7.32
N GLY A 55 2.52 0.85 7.19
CA GLY A 55 2.20 0.19 5.92
C GLY A 55 0.79 0.43 5.41
N GLY A 56 -0.15 0.76 6.30
CA GLY A 56 -1.52 1.13 5.92
C GLY A 56 -1.69 2.63 5.64
N SER A 57 -0.90 3.50 6.28
CA SER A 57 -1.01 4.96 6.11
C SER A 57 -0.80 5.48 4.68
N PRO A 58 0.04 4.89 3.81
CA PRO A 58 0.24 5.40 2.45
C PRO A 58 -1.02 5.34 1.60
N ALA A 59 -1.82 4.26 1.72
CA ALA A 59 -3.09 4.13 1.03
C ALA A 59 -4.13 5.16 1.53
N LEU A 60 -4.15 5.42 2.83
CA LEU A 60 -5.04 6.44 3.43
C LEU A 60 -4.64 7.85 3.00
N HIS A 61 -3.36 8.21 3.10
CA HIS A 61 -2.86 9.53 2.68
C HIS A 61 -3.04 9.79 1.18
N TYR A 62 -2.97 8.75 0.35
CA TYR A 62 -3.29 8.86 -1.09
C TYR A 62 -4.80 9.02 -1.34
N GLY A 63 -5.65 8.29 -0.61
CA GLY A 63 -7.11 8.52 -0.68
C GLY A 63 -7.49 9.96 -0.30
N GLU A 64 -6.83 10.54 0.70
CA GLU A 64 -7.00 11.95 1.10
C GLU A 64 -6.42 12.95 0.09
N SER A 65 -5.42 12.55 -0.70
CA SER A 65 -4.86 13.40 -1.75
C SER A 65 -5.77 13.48 -2.97
N GLN A 66 -6.59 12.45 -3.24
CA GLN A 66 -7.63 12.51 -4.28
C GLN A 66 -8.69 13.58 -4.01
N ALA A 67 -8.87 13.97 -2.73
CA ALA A 67 -9.73 15.06 -2.31
C ALA A 67 -8.94 16.37 -2.02
N ALA A 68 -7.69 16.48 -2.49
CA ALA A 68 -6.86 17.64 -2.23
C ALA A 68 -7.45 18.93 -2.82
N GLU A 69 -7.35 20.01 -2.05
CA GLU A 69 -7.90 21.31 -2.44
C GLU A 69 -7.03 22.04 -3.48
N SER A 70 -5.80 21.56 -3.71
CA SER A 70 -4.86 22.11 -4.69
C SER A 70 -3.79 21.08 -5.10
N ASN A 71 -3.07 21.36 -6.20
CA ASN A 71 -1.95 20.53 -6.64
C ASN A 71 -0.80 20.46 -5.61
N ASP A 72 -0.55 21.55 -4.88
CA ASP A 72 0.50 21.57 -3.85
C ASP A 72 0.12 20.72 -2.63
N ASP A 73 -1.16 20.72 -2.24
CA ASP A 73 -1.69 19.85 -1.19
C ASP A 73 -1.63 18.36 -1.62
N PHE A 74 -1.95 18.06 -2.88
CA PHE A 74 -1.79 16.71 -3.45
C PHE A 74 -0.33 16.22 -3.35
N ILE A 75 0.63 17.05 -3.76
CA ILE A 75 2.06 16.72 -3.71
C ILE A 75 2.53 16.57 -2.25
N HIS A 76 2.05 17.42 -1.34
CA HIS A 76 2.41 17.36 0.07
C HIS A 76 1.94 16.04 0.72
N LYS A 77 0.68 15.65 0.51
CA LYS A 77 0.12 14.37 1.00
C LYS A 77 0.85 13.16 0.39
N CYS A 78 1.22 13.22 -0.89
CA CYS A 78 2.03 12.17 -1.52
C CYS A 78 3.44 12.05 -0.91
N LYS A 79 4.07 13.17 -0.51
CA LYS A 79 5.37 13.15 0.17
C LYS A 79 5.30 12.52 1.56
N ILE A 80 4.20 12.71 2.28
CA ILE A 80 3.97 12.06 3.57
C ILE A 80 3.85 10.54 3.37
N ALA A 81 3.05 10.10 2.39
CA ALA A 81 2.93 8.68 2.03
C ALA A 81 4.30 8.06 1.65
N LEU A 82 5.15 8.79 0.91
CA LEU A 82 6.50 8.33 0.56
C LEU A 82 7.39 8.15 1.80
N LYS A 83 7.37 9.10 2.74
CA LYS A 83 8.17 9.04 3.97
C LYS A 83 7.79 7.85 4.85
N ASP A 84 6.51 7.50 4.88
CA ASP A 84 6.03 6.32 5.62
C ASP A 84 6.55 5.02 4.98
N VAL A 85 6.52 4.91 3.65
CA VAL A 85 7.06 3.76 2.91
C VAL A 85 8.58 3.60 3.12
N GLU A 86 9.35 4.68 3.09
CA GLU A 86 10.79 4.65 3.37
C GLU A 86 11.08 4.21 4.82
N GLY A 87 10.27 4.65 5.78
CA GLY A 87 10.37 4.22 7.17
C GLY A 87 10.18 2.71 7.36
N ILE A 88 9.24 2.10 6.61
CA ILE A 88 9.00 0.64 6.63
C ILE A 88 10.22 -0.13 6.14
N ALA A 89 10.85 0.32 5.05
CA ALA A 89 12.00 -0.37 4.47
C ALA A 89 13.16 -0.49 5.47
N GLY A 90 13.36 0.53 6.30
CA GLY A 90 14.32 0.47 7.41
C GLY A 90 13.94 -0.53 8.50
N GLN A 91 12.64 -0.66 8.82
CA GLN A 91 12.15 -1.59 9.85
C GLN A 91 12.23 -3.06 9.40
N SER A 92 12.02 -3.36 8.12
CA SER A 92 12.11 -4.72 7.58
C SER A 92 13.52 -5.32 7.67
N ALA A 93 14.57 -4.49 7.58
CA ALA A 93 15.95 -4.95 7.73
C ALA A 93 16.24 -5.45 9.16
N HIS A 94 15.61 -4.85 10.17
CA HIS A 94 15.76 -5.27 11.57
C HIS A 94 15.00 -6.55 11.89
N SER A 95 13.89 -6.84 11.21
CA SER A 95 13.13 -8.06 11.43
C SER A 95 13.75 -9.32 10.79
N GLU A 96 14.52 -9.18 9.72
CA GLU A 96 15.29 -10.30 9.14
C GLU A 96 16.38 -10.81 10.10
N ALA A 97 17.05 -9.89 10.81
CA ALA A 97 18.00 -10.26 11.86
C ALA A 97 17.35 -11.05 13.01
N LEU A 98 16.08 -10.77 13.31
CA LEU A 98 15.28 -11.48 14.32
C LEU A 98 14.82 -12.87 13.85
N GLN A 99 14.65 -13.09 12.55
CA GLN A 99 14.31 -14.41 12.01
C GLN A 99 15.53 -15.34 11.91
N ALA A 100 16.74 -14.78 11.79
CA ALA A 100 17.99 -15.54 11.75
C ALA A 100 18.33 -16.21 13.10
N ASP A 101 17.93 -15.60 14.21
CA ASP A 101 18.20 -16.08 15.59
C ASP A 101 17.18 -17.12 16.09
N ALA A 102 16.12 -17.38 15.32
CA ALA A 102 15.07 -18.34 15.63
C ALA A 102 15.25 -19.71 14.90
N ARG A 103 16.42 -19.95 14.31
CA ARG A 103 16.83 -21.21 13.66
C ARG A 103 17.97 -21.86 14.43
#